data_AF-A0A3D5CTD2-F1
#
_entry.id   AF-A0A3D5CTD2-F1
#
_cell.length_a   1.000
_cell.length_b   1.000
_cell.length_c   1.000
_cell.angle_alpha   90.00
_cell.angle_beta   90.00
_cell.angle_gamma   90.00
#
_symmetry.space_group_name_H-M   'P 1'
#
loop_
_entity.id
_entity.type
_entity.pdbx_description
1 polymer ?
#
loop_
_entity_poly.entity_id
_entity_poly.type
_entity_poly.pdbx_seq_one_letter_code
_entity_poly.pdbx_strand_id
1 'polypeptide(L)'
;WAQSLIYFPANIAALSIIFATQLTNLLQLSTDYLLLIAVITAVSVTGLNLLGTKVGASVQSVTLIVKLIPIAVIVIWGLLTPGQGTVQLFPIEAGKDVTFVEGLSSALLATLFAYDGWLGVGAMAGEMKRPEKDLPKAIILGLSFVTVVYLLINFVFLKTLPIDHLAGNLNAASEASDIIFGGIGGKLVTIG
;
A
#
# COMPACT_ATOMS: atom_id res chain seq x y z
N TRP A 1 -22.91 -4.19 12.70
CA TRP A 1 -22.11 -4.51 13.90
C TRP A 1 -20.71 -5.02 13.52
N ALA A 2 -20.57 -6.04 12.65
CA ALA A 2 -19.25 -6.56 12.28
C ALA A 2 -18.33 -5.53 11.62
N GLN A 3 -18.87 -4.71 10.70
CA GLN A 3 -18.08 -3.62 10.10
C GLN A 3 -17.59 -2.60 11.13
N SER A 4 -18.47 -2.20 12.04
CA SER A 4 -18.23 -1.15 13.03
C SER A 4 -17.31 -1.60 14.17
N LEU A 5 -17.46 -2.84 14.65
CA LEU A 5 -16.75 -3.36 15.82
C LEU A 5 -15.46 -4.09 15.48
N ILE A 6 -15.38 -4.69 14.28
CA ILE A 6 -14.25 -5.56 13.90
C ILE A 6 -13.48 -4.91 12.77
N TYR A 7 -14.11 -4.74 11.61
CA TYR A 7 -13.40 -4.38 10.37
C TYR A 7 -12.78 -2.97 10.41
N PHE A 8 -13.55 -1.91 10.69
CA PHE A 8 -13.01 -0.54 10.68
C PHE A 8 -11.93 -0.32 11.76
N PRO A 9 -12.11 -0.73 13.03
CA PRO A 9 -11.07 -0.60 14.03
C PRO A 9 -9.80 -1.39 13.67
N ALA A 10 -9.94 -2.62 13.17
CA ALA A 10 -8.80 -3.42 12.75
C ALA A 10 -8.05 -2.79 11.57
N ASN A 11 -8.77 -2.24 10.59
CA ASN A 11 -8.16 -1.58 9.43
C ASN A 11 -7.42 -0.29 9.84
N ILE A 12 -8.02 0.54 10.70
CA ILE A 12 -7.37 1.74 11.25
C ILE A 12 -6.09 1.37 12.01
N ALA A 13 -6.14 0.32 12.83
CA ALA A 13 -4.97 -0.16 13.57
C ALA A 13 -3.86 -0.66 12.63
N ALA A 14 -4.22 -1.49 11.63
CA ALA A 14 -3.28 -2.01 10.65
C ALA A 14 -2.57 -0.90 9.87
N LEU A 15 -3.33 0.06 9.31
CA LEU A 15 -2.77 1.19 8.56
C LEU A 15 -1.91 2.10 9.43
N SER A 16 -2.28 2.29 10.71
CA SER A 16 -1.50 3.08 11.65
C SER A 16 -0.18 2.41 12.03
N ILE A 17 -0.18 1.07 12.16
CA ILE A 17 1.04 0.28 12.38
C ILE A 17 1.96 0.34 11.15
N ILE A 18 1.40 0.23 9.94
CA ILE A 18 2.18 0.35 8.69
C ILE A 18 2.82 1.74 8.62
N PHE A 19 2.05 2.81 8.85
CA PHE A 19 2.60 4.17 8.88
C PHE A 19 3.69 4.33 9.94
N ALA A 20 3.46 3.83 11.15
CA ALA A 20 4.45 3.88 12.23
C ALA A 20 5.74 3.13 11.84
N THR A 21 5.62 1.98 11.18
CA THR A 21 6.76 1.19 10.70
C THR A 21 7.55 1.98 9.66
N GLN A 22 6.88 2.62 8.69
CA GLN A 22 7.56 3.48 7.71
C GLN A 22 8.24 4.68 8.37
N LEU A 23 7.58 5.33 9.34
CA LEU A 23 8.12 6.51 10.02
C LEU A 23 9.31 6.16 10.92
N THR A 24 9.27 5.05 11.66
CA THR A 24 10.40 4.61 12.50
C THR A 24 11.59 4.24 11.64
N ASN A 25 11.39 3.57 10.50
CA ASN A 25 12.47 3.27 9.55
C ASN A 25 13.05 4.56 8.93
N LEU A 26 12.21 5.49 8.50
CA LEU A 26 12.63 6.77 7.89
C LEU A 26 13.48 7.61 8.84
N LEU A 27 13.05 7.73 10.10
CA LEU A 27 13.70 8.54 11.13
C LEU A 27 14.73 7.76 11.96
N GLN A 28 14.95 6.48 11.66
CA GLN A 28 15.85 5.58 12.39
C GLN A 28 15.55 5.54 13.90
N LEU A 29 14.26 5.51 14.26
CA LEU A 29 13.79 5.44 15.64
C LEU A 29 13.79 4.01 16.16
N SER A 30 13.93 3.84 17.48
CA SER A 30 13.73 2.54 18.13
C SER A 30 12.32 2.00 17.86
N THR A 31 12.22 0.68 17.72
CA THR A 31 10.95 -0.05 17.61
C THR A 31 10.06 0.13 18.84
N ASP A 32 10.62 0.54 19.98
CA ASP A 32 9.86 0.82 21.21
C ASP A 32 8.82 1.94 21.01
N TYR A 33 9.06 2.85 20.05
CA TYR A 33 8.13 3.93 19.75
C TYR A 33 7.02 3.55 18.76
N LEU A 34 7.08 2.36 18.16
CA LEU A 34 6.16 1.96 17.08
C LEU A 34 4.70 2.04 17.52
N LEU A 35 4.36 1.47 18.68
CA LEU A 35 2.99 1.48 19.20
C LEU A 35 2.52 2.92 19.50
N LEU A 36 3.38 3.74 20.11
CA LEU A 36 3.06 5.12 20.43
C LEU A 36 2.77 5.94 19.16
N ILE A 37 3.63 5.81 18.14
CA ILE A 37 3.47 6.48 16.84
C ILE A 37 2.17 6.02 16.16
N ALA A 38 1.86 4.72 16.18
CA ALA A 38 0.63 4.20 15.61
C ALA A 38 -0.62 4.79 16.29
N VAL A 39 -0.63 4.86 17.63
CA VAL A 39 -1.74 5.47 18.38
C VAL A 39 -1.89 6.96 18.07
N ILE A 40 -0.78 7.71 18.05
CA ILE A 40 -0.78 9.14 17.69
C ILE A 40 -1.33 9.33 16.27
N THR A 41 -0.93 8.46 15.33
CA THR A 41 -1.40 8.50 13.95
C THR A 41 -2.92 8.30 13.89
N ALA A 42 -3.45 7.25 14.51
CA ALA A 42 -4.89 6.98 14.54
C ALA A 42 -5.70 8.13 15.15
N VAL A 43 -5.23 8.69 16.27
CA VAL A 43 -5.88 9.82 16.95
C VAL A 43 -5.81 11.09 16.09
N SER A 44 -4.68 11.35 15.44
CA SER A 44 -4.51 12.54 14.58
C SER A 44 -5.45 12.49 13.36
N VAL A 45 -5.55 11.34 12.70
CA VAL A 45 -6.45 11.14 11.56
C VAL A 45 -7.90 11.25 12.01
N THR A 46 -8.23 10.70 13.18
CA THR A 46 -9.57 10.87 13.78
C THR A 46 -9.87 12.35 14.03
N GLY A 47 -8.94 13.08 14.64
CA GLY A 47 -9.07 14.53 14.86
C GLY A 47 -9.29 15.31 13.56
N LEU A 48 -8.54 15.00 12.51
CA LEU A 48 -8.73 15.61 11.17
C LEU A 48 -10.12 15.34 10.61
N ASN A 49 -10.65 14.13 10.76
CA ASN A 49 -12.00 13.79 10.32
C ASN A 49 -13.08 14.54 11.11
N LEU A 50 -12.82 14.89 12.38
CA LEU A 50 -13.73 15.69 13.20
C LEU A 50 -13.76 17.19 12.81
N LEU A 51 -12.76 17.70 12.08
CA LEU A 51 -12.73 19.09 11.59
C LEU A 51 -13.70 19.34 10.42
N GLY A 52 -14.27 18.28 9.86
CA GLY A 52 -15.33 18.36 8.84
C GLY A 52 -14.96 17.72 7.51
N THR A 53 -15.99 17.36 6.75
CA THR A 53 -15.86 16.58 5.51
C THR A 53 -15.05 17.28 4.42
N LYS A 54 -15.08 18.61 4.34
CA LYS A 54 -14.28 19.39 3.38
C LYS A 54 -12.78 19.27 3.64
N VAL A 55 -12.37 19.31 4.92
CA VAL A 55 -10.96 19.19 5.32
C VAL A 55 -10.48 17.77 5.02
N GLY A 56 -11.26 16.76 5.44
CA GLY A 56 -10.96 15.36 5.16
C GLY A 56 -10.81 15.07 3.66
N ALA A 57 -11.74 15.56 2.83
CA ALA A 57 -11.68 15.40 1.37
C ALA A 57 -10.46 16.08 0.75
N SER A 58 -10.11 17.28 1.23
CA SER A 58 -8.91 18.01 0.76
C SER A 58 -7.63 17.24 1.10
N VAL A 59 -7.47 16.84 2.37
CA VAL A 59 -6.30 16.05 2.82
C VAL A 59 -6.19 14.76 2.04
N GLN A 60 -7.29 14.01 1.89
CA GLN A 60 -7.32 12.77 1.12
C GLN A 60 -6.89 12.97 -0.34
N SER A 61 -7.35 14.05 -0.98
CA SER A 61 -7.01 14.37 -2.37
C SER A 61 -5.53 14.74 -2.51
N VAL A 62 -4.98 15.52 -1.58
CA VAL A 62 -3.55 15.87 -1.56
C VAL A 62 -2.71 14.62 -1.33
N THR A 63 -3.04 13.81 -0.32
CA THR A 63 -2.32 12.54 -0.03
C THR A 63 -2.38 11.60 -1.23
N LEU A 64 -3.48 11.58 -1.99
CA LEU A 64 -3.58 10.79 -3.23
C LEU A 64 -2.55 11.22 -4.27
N ILE A 65 -2.39 12.51 -4.50
CA ILE A 65 -1.41 13.01 -5.47
C ILE A 65 0.01 12.73 -4.97
N VAL A 66 0.28 13.01 -3.69
CA VAL A 66 1.59 12.82 -3.06
C VAL A 66 2.05 11.37 -3.17
N LYS A 67 1.21 10.39 -2.83
CA LYS A 67 1.58 8.96 -2.88
C LYS A 67 1.74 8.39 -4.29
N LEU A 68 1.08 8.98 -5.29
CA LEU A 68 1.19 8.50 -6.68
C LEU A 68 2.53 8.89 -7.32
N ILE A 69 3.16 9.97 -6.87
CA ILE A 69 4.43 10.46 -7.43
C ILE A 69 5.57 9.44 -7.20
N PRO A 70 5.87 8.98 -5.97
CA PRO A 70 6.93 8.00 -5.77
C PRO A 70 6.64 6.66 -6.44
N ILE A 71 5.37 6.24 -6.48
CA ILE A 71 4.95 5.04 -7.20
C ILE A 71 5.31 5.13 -8.68
N ALA A 72 4.94 6.23 -9.34
CA ALA A 72 5.24 6.45 -10.75
C ALA A 72 6.75 6.49 -11.00
N VAL A 73 7.50 7.16 -10.11
CA VAL A 73 8.96 7.27 -10.18
C VAL A 73 9.63 5.90 -10.03
N ILE A 74 9.26 5.09 -9.03
CA ILE A 74 9.77 3.71 -8.88
C ILE A 74 9.48 2.89 -10.12
N VAL A 75 8.25 2.93 -10.63
CA VAL A 75 7.86 2.10 -11.78
C VAL A 75 8.66 2.49 -13.01
N ILE A 76 8.73 3.78 -13.34
CA ILE A 76 9.42 4.24 -14.56
C ILE A 76 10.92 3.93 -14.47
N TRP A 77 11.59 4.32 -13.38
CA TRP A 77 13.04 4.12 -13.28
C TRP A 77 13.41 2.66 -13.01
N GLY A 78 12.63 1.94 -12.21
CA GLY A 78 12.84 0.51 -11.96
C GLY A 78 12.70 -0.35 -13.21
N LEU A 79 11.87 0.04 -14.17
CA LEU A 79 11.80 -0.63 -15.48
C LEU A 79 13.03 -0.34 -16.34
N LEU A 80 13.60 0.87 -16.26
CA LEU A 80 14.76 1.30 -17.06
C LEU A 80 16.10 0.79 -16.48
N THR A 81 16.22 0.68 -15.16
CA THR A 81 17.46 0.25 -14.49
C THR A 81 17.64 -1.26 -14.59
N PRO A 82 18.82 -1.78 -14.99
CA PRO A 82 19.10 -3.21 -14.96
C PRO A 82 18.90 -3.79 -13.55
N GLY A 83 18.17 -4.89 -13.45
CA GLY A 83 17.86 -5.54 -12.19
C GLY A 83 18.89 -6.60 -11.81
N GLN A 84 19.05 -6.85 -10.51
CA GLN A 84 19.83 -7.98 -10.00
C GLN A 84 18.95 -9.17 -9.61
N GLY A 85 17.64 -8.94 -9.44
CA GLY A 85 16.65 -9.98 -9.18
C GLY A 85 16.32 -10.79 -10.44
N THR A 86 15.80 -12.00 -10.23
CA THR A 86 15.34 -12.84 -11.33
C THR A 86 13.82 -12.93 -11.29
N VAL A 87 13.17 -12.48 -12.37
CA VAL A 87 11.71 -12.61 -12.52
C VAL A 87 11.40 -14.02 -13.04
N GLN A 88 10.98 -14.92 -12.15
CA GLN A 88 10.47 -16.24 -12.51
C GLN A 88 9.02 -16.36 -12.08
N LEU A 89 8.12 -16.56 -13.04
CA LEU A 89 6.69 -16.74 -12.78
C LEU A 89 6.32 -18.21 -12.58
N PHE A 90 7.15 -19.12 -13.11
CA PHE A 90 6.92 -20.55 -13.07
C PHE A 90 8.25 -21.30 -12.86
N PRO A 91 8.23 -22.44 -12.15
CA PRO A 91 7.08 -23.01 -11.44
C PRO A 91 6.65 -22.16 -10.23
N ILE A 92 5.37 -22.24 -9.85
CA ILE A 92 4.87 -21.59 -8.62
C ILE A 92 5.14 -22.55 -7.48
N GLU A 93 6.03 -22.17 -6.58
CA GLU A 93 6.43 -22.96 -5.42
C GLU A 93 5.95 -22.31 -4.12
N ALA A 94 5.58 -23.15 -3.15
CA ALA A 94 5.26 -22.69 -1.81
C ALA A 94 6.56 -22.34 -1.06
N GLY A 95 6.45 -21.46 -0.05
CA GLY A 95 7.58 -21.15 0.83
C GLY A 95 8.08 -22.40 1.57
N LYS A 96 9.35 -22.37 1.98
CA LYS A 96 9.91 -23.38 2.89
C LYS A 96 9.00 -23.41 4.13
N ASP A 97 8.45 -24.58 4.44
CA ASP A 97 7.58 -24.84 5.60
C ASP A 97 6.08 -24.50 5.46
N VAL A 98 5.55 -24.22 4.26
CA VAL A 98 4.10 -24.11 4.04
C VAL A 98 3.63 -24.99 2.88
N THR A 99 2.41 -25.53 2.99
CA THR A 99 1.78 -26.19 1.85
C THR A 99 1.39 -25.17 0.77
N PHE A 100 1.22 -25.64 -0.47
CA PHE A 100 0.74 -24.77 -1.56
C PHE A 100 -0.59 -24.09 -1.22
N VAL A 101 -1.51 -24.81 -0.58
CA VAL A 101 -2.83 -24.26 -0.22
C VAL A 101 -2.72 -23.18 0.86
N GLU A 102 -1.87 -23.38 1.87
CA GLU A 102 -1.62 -22.38 2.93
C GLU A 102 -0.94 -21.13 2.37
N GLY A 103 0.10 -21.32 1.54
CA GLY A 103 0.79 -20.22 0.85
C GLY A 103 -0.13 -19.43 -0.08
N LEU A 104 -0.96 -20.13 -0.86
CA LEU A 104 -1.95 -19.48 -1.72
C LEU A 104 -2.99 -18.71 -0.90
N SER A 105 -3.48 -19.29 0.20
CA SER A 105 -4.50 -18.66 1.05
C SER A 105 -3.97 -17.39 1.72
N SER A 106 -2.74 -17.40 2.23
CA SER A 106 -2.11 -16.22 2.83
C SER A 106 -1.80 -15.14 1.80
N ALA A 107 -1.30 -15.51 0.63
CA ALA A 107 -1.07 -14.58 -0.49
C ALA A 107 -2.37 -13.93 -0.99
N LEU A 108 -3.45 -14.71 -1.11
CA LEU A 108 -4.77 -14.21 -1.47
C LEU A 108 -5.30 -13.23 -0.42
N LEU A 109 -5.17 -13.54 0.87
CA LEU A 109 -5.62 -12.65 1.94
C LEU A 109 -4.87 -11.32 1.93
N ALA A 110 -3.54 -11.36 1.81
CA ALA A 110 -2.70 -10.16 1.70
C ALA A 110 -3.05 -9.34 0.45
N THR A 111 -3.29 -10.01 -0.67
CA THR A 111 -3.70 -9.36 -1.92
C THR A 111 -5.06 -8.69 -1.76
N LEU A 112 -6.06 -9.39 -1.21
CA LEU A 112 -7.40 -8.82 -0.98
C LEU A 112 -7.35 -7.60 -0.05
N PHE A 113 -6.50 -7.62 0.98
CA PHE A 113 -6.26 -6.46 1.84
C PHE A 113 -5.66 -5.28 1.05
N ALA A 114 -4.71 -5.53 0.16
CA ALA A 114 -4.11 -4.49 -0.68
C ALA A 114 -5.10 -3.84 -1.66
N TYR A 115 -6.13 -4.59 -2.09
CA TYR A 115 -7.23 -4.09 -2.95
C TYR A 115 -8.42 -3.53 -2.17
N ASP A 116 -8.36 -3.54 -0.84
CA ASP A 116 -9.45 -3.04 -0.02
C ASP A 116 -9.59 -1.51 -0.12
N GLY A 117 -10.83 -1.04 -0.27
CA GLY A 117 -11.13 0.39 -0.49
C GLY A 117 -12.19 0.66 -1.56
N TRP A 118 -12.49 -0.31 -2.41
CA TRP A 118 -13.54 -0.20 -3.44
C TRP A 118 -14.96 -0.04 -2.85
N LEU A 119 -15.19 -0.56 -1.64
CA LEU A 119 -16.47 -0.43 -0.91
C LEU A 119 -16.84 1.04 -0.64
N GLY A 120 -15.84 1.92 -0.43
CA GLY A 120 -16.06 3.34 -0.16
C GLY A 120 -16.70 4.08 -1.34
N VAL A 121 -16.45 3.64 -2.57
CA VAL A 121 -17.04 4.24 -3.78
C VAL A 121 -18.55 4.03 -3.81
N GLY A 122 -19.02 2.87 -3.33
CA GLY A 122 -20.45 2.58 -3.19
C GLY A 122 -21.16 3.49 -2.19
N ALA A 123 -20.49 3.85 -1.08
CA ALA A 123 -21.05 4.76 -0.09
C ALA A 123 -21.28 6.18 -0.64
N MET A 124 -20.46 6.60 -1.62
CA MET A 124 -20.56 7.89 -2.31
C MET A 124 -21.63 7.91 -3.41
N ALA A 125 -22.25 6.77 -3.75
CA ALA A 125 -23.18 6.66 -4.87
C ALA A 125 -24.37 7.63 -4.76
N GLY A 126 -24.84 7.90 -3.54
CA GLY A 126 -25.95 8.82 -3.28
C GLY A 126 -25.63 10.29 -3.61
N GLU A 127 -24.36 10.66 -3.68
CA GLU A 127 -23.91 12.02 -4.04
C GLU A 127 -23.51 12.14 -5.52
N MET A 128 -23.51 11.03 -6.27
CA MET A 128 -23.17 11.01 -7.69
C MET A 128 -24.30 11.59 -8.53
N LYS A 129 -23.94 12.33 -9.60
CA LYS A 129 -24.92 12.89 -10.55
C LYS A 129 -25.66 11.81 -11.35
N ARG A 130 -24.98 10.73 -11.75
CA ARG A 130 -25.55 9.61 -12.51
C ARG A 130 -25.03 8.27 -11.98
N PRO A 131 -25.43 7.85 -10.76
CA PRO A 131 -24.85 6.68 -10.09
C PRO A 131 -24.92 5.41 -10.94
N GLU A 132 -26.03 5.15 -11.64
CA GLU A 132 -26.18 3.96 -12.49
C GLU A 132 -25.11 3.81 -13.59
N LYS A 133 -24.54 4.93 -14.06
CA LYS A 133 -23.52 4.93 -15.13
C LYS A 133 -22.12 5.23 -14.59
N ASP A 134 -22.03 6.12 -13.62
CA ASP A 134 -20.75 6.63 -13.12
C ASP A 134 -20.16 5.67 -12.07
N LEU A 135 -20.99 5.02 -11.22
CA LEU A 135 -20.52 4.08 -10.20
C LEU A 135 -19.83 2.84 -10.81
N PRO A 136 -20.43 2.11 -11.78
CA PRO A 136 -19.75 0.95 -12.36
C PRO A 136 -18.46 1.33 -13.08
N LYS A 137 -18.44 2.47 -13.77
CA LYS A 137 -17.23 2.98 -14.45
C LYS A 137 -16.13 3.33 -13.46
N ALA A 138 -16.47 4.01 -12.36
CA ALA A 138 -15.51 4.38 -11.33
C ALA A 138 -14.86 3.13 -10.71
N ILE A 139 -15.66 2.11 -10.40
CA ILE A 139 -15.16 0.84 -9.85
C ILE A 139 -14.26 0.11 -10.86
N ILE A 140 -14.74 -0.11 -12.09
CA ILE A 140 -13.99 -0.88 -13.10
C ILE A 140 -12.69 -0.18 -13.47
N LEU A 141 -12.73 1.12 -13.79
CA LEU A 141 -11.54 1.88 -14.18
C LEU A 141 -10.57 2.02 -13.01
N GLY A 142 -11.08 2.31 -11.80
CA GLY A 142 -10.27 2.44 -10.60
C GLY A 142 -9.54 1.14 -10.26
N LEU A 143 -10.26 0.03 -10.19
CA LEU A 143 -9.65 -1.28 -9.89
C LEU A 143 -8.69 -1.71 -10.99
N SER A 144 -9.04 -1.56 -12.27
CA SER A 144 -8.14 -1.93 -13.37
C SER A 144 -6.84 -1.12 -13.34
N PHE A 145 -6.92 0.18 -13.05
CA PHE A 145 -5.75 1.04 -12.90
C PHE A 145 -4.88 0.58 -11.74
N VAL A 146 -5.46 0.35 -10.56
CA VAL A 146 -4.74 -0.15 -9.37
C VAL A 146 -4.09 -1.50 -9.67
N THR A 147 -4.76 -2.40 -10.39
CA THR A 147 -4.19 -3.69 -10.80
C THR A 147 -2.95 -3.52 -11.66
N VAL A 148 -3.00 -2.67 -12.69
CA VAL A 148 -1.83 -2.41 -13.54
C VAL A 148 -0.68 -1.84 -12.71
N VAL A 149 -0.94 -0.88 -11.83
CA VAL A 149 0.08 -0.28 -10.96
C VAL A 149 0.70 -1.33 -10.04
N TYR A 150 -0.11 -2.16 -9.38
CA TYR A 150 0.38 -3.20 -8.47
C TYR A 150 1.20 -4.26 -9.19
N LEU A 151 0.79 -4.68 -10.40
CA LEU A 151 1.59 -5.60 -11.22
C LEU A 151 2.94 -4.99 -11.61
N LEU A 152 2.96 -3.72 -12.02
CA LEU A 152 4.19 -3.03 -12.38
C LEU A 152 5.15 -2.87 -11.19
N ILE A 153 4.64 -2.48 -10.02
CA ILE A 153 5.44 -2.37 -8.79
C ILE A 153 6.01 -3.73 -8.40
N ASN A 154 5.19 -4.78 -8.35
CA ASN A 154 5.66 -6.12 -7.98
C ASN A 154 6.69 -6.66 -8.99
N PHE A 155 6.49 -6.40 -10.29
CA PHE A 155 7.48 -6.74 -11.31
C PHE A 155 8.81 -6.00 -11.06
N VAL A 156 8.77 -4.70 -10.76
CA VAL A 156 9.97 -3.92 -10.43
C VAL A 156 10.65 -4.47 -9.17
N PHE A 157 9.90 -4.84 -8.14
CA PHE A 157 10.45 -5.45 -6.92
C PHE A 157 11.15 -6.76 -7.21
N LEU A 158 10.52 -7.70 -7.93
CA LEU A 158 11.13 -8.98 -8.31
C LEU A 158 12.34 -8.83 -9.23
N LYS A 159 12.34 -7.80 -10.08
CA LYS A 159 13.47 -7.46 -10.95
C LYS A 159 14.63 -6.85 -10.15
N THR A 160 14.34 -6.08 -9.11
CA THR A 160 15.34 -5.30 -8.38
C THR A 160 15.95 -6.10 -7.22
N LEU A 161 15.12 -6.83 -6.46
CA LEU A 161 15.49 -7.52 -5.23
C LEU A 161 15.41 -9.05 -5.40
N PRO A 162 16.34 -9.82 -4.81
CA PRO A 162 16.16 -11.25 -4.61
C PRO A 162 14.90 -11.56 -3.80
N ILE A 163 14.26 -12.71 -4.05
CA ILE A 163 12.99 -13.08 -3.38
C ILE A 163 13.13 -13.15 -1.85
N ASP A 164 14.31 -13.54 -1.34
CA ASP A 164 14.60 -13.62 0.09
C ASP A 164 14.62 -12.24 0.77
N HIS A 165 14.85 -11.16 0.01
CA HIS A 165 14.75 -9.78 0.49
C HIS A 165 13.32 -9.22 0.40
N LEU A 166 12.40 -9.90 -0.30
CA LEU A 166 10.99 -9.51 -0.36
C LEU A 166 10.16 -10.22 0.70
N ALA A 167 10.48 -11.48 0.99
CA ALA A 167 9.77 -12.28 1.98
C ALA A 167 9.87 -11.65 3.38
N GLY A 168 8.73 -11.27 3.95
CA GLY A 168 8.66 -10.66 5.28
C GLY A 168 9.17 -9.22 5.36
N ASN A 169 9.56 -8.61 4.24
CA ASN A 169 10.09 -7.26 4.21
C ASN A 169 8.96 -6.22 4.15
N LEU A 170 8.77 -5.51 5.26
CA LEU A 170 7.79 -4.42 5.35
C LEU A 170 8.23 -3.14 4.63
N ASN A 171 9.49 -3.07 4.19
CA ASN A 171 10.11 -1.91 3.57
C ASN A 171 10.61 -2.18 2.13
N ALA A 172 10.07 -3.18 1.44
CA ALA A 172 10.51 -3.59 0.10
C ALA A 172 10.56 -2.42 -0.90
N ALA A 173 9.59 -1.50 -0.84
CA ALA A 173 9.57 -0.30 -1.67
C ALA A 173 10.77 0.62 -1.41
N SER A 174 11.13 0.83 -0.14
CA SER A 174 12.28 1.65 0.24
C SER A 174 13.58 1.00 -0.21
N GLU A 175 13.75 -0.31 0.04
CA GLU A 175 14.96 -1.04 -0.30
C GLU A 175 15.19 -1.12 -1.82
N ALA A 176 14.13 -1.41 -2.58
CA ALA A 176 14.19 -1.36 -4.04
C ALA A 176 14.59 0.05 -4.53
N SER A 177 14.09 1.09 -3.88
CA SER A 177 14.39 2.48 -4.24
C SER A 177 15.82 2.88 -3.91
N ASP A 178 16.39 2.37 -2.82
CA ASP A 178 17.81 2.59 -2.50
C ASP A 178 18.74 1.95 -3.55
N ILE A 179 18.33 0.81 -4.13
CA ILE A 179 19.06 0.19 -5.26
C ILE A 179 18.89 0.99 -6.55
N ILE A 180 17.67 1.46 -6.85
CA ILE A 180 17.36 2.15 -8.12
C ILE A 180 17.95 3.58 -8.14
N PHE A 181 17.87 4.31 -7.02
CA PHE A 181 18.22 5.74 -6.96
C PHE A 181 19.45 6.05 -6.09
N GLY A 182 20.06 5.04 -5.44
CA GLY A 182 21.08 5.24 -4.43
C GLY A 182 20.49 5.66 -3.07
N GLY A 183 21.34 5.95 -2.08
CA GLY A 183 20.94 6.04 -0.66
C GLY A 183 19.95 7.14 -0.23
N ILE A 184 19.39 7.92 -1.16
CA ILE A 184 18.27 8.86 -0.90
C ILE A 184 16.94 8.28 -1.41
N GLY A 185 16.96 7.28 -2.29
CA GLY A 185 15.79 6.71 -2.94
C GLY A 185 14.75 6.18 -1.96
N GLY A 186 15.19 5.41 -0.96
CA GLY A 186 14.33 4.85 0.06
C GLY A 186 13.60 5.92 0.88
N LYS A 187 14.31 7.01 1.21
CA LYS A 187 13.71 8.16 1.92
C LYS A 187 12.67 8.88 1.08
N LEU A 188 12.97 9.15 -0.20
CA LEU A 188 12.03 9.85 -1.10
C LEU A 188 10.72 9.09 -1.25
N VAL A 189 10.80 7.78 -1.35
CA VAL A 189 9.64 6.91 -1.51
C VAL A 189 8.86 6.74 -0.22
N THR A 190 9.55 6.68 0.91
CA THR A 190 8.90 6.53 2.21
C THR A 190 8.16 7.80 2.64
N ILE A 191 8.58 8.97 2.15
CA ILE A 191 7.93 10.27 2.44
C ILE A 191 6.59 10.44 1.72
N GLY A 192 6.48 9.95 0.48
CA GLY A 192 5.28 10.15 -0.35
C GLY A 192 4.28 9.02 -0.21
#